data_AF-A0A660MUW4-F1
#
_entry.id   AF-A0A660MUW4-F1
#
_cell.length_a   1.000
_cell.length_b   1.000
_cell.length_c   1.000
_cell.angle_alpha   90.00
_cell.angle_beta   90.00
_cell.angle_gamma   90.00
#
_symmetry.space_group_name_H-M   'P 1'
#
loop_
_entity.id
_entity.type
_entity.pdbx_description
1 polymer ?
#
loop_
_entity_poly.entity_id
_entity_poly.type
_entity_poly.pdbx_seq_one_letter_code
_entity_poly.pdbx_strand_id
1 'polypeptide(L)'
;MTLLIYLISFLEGFTTLSIEIIAIRRFTPIIGTNSISTSIILGVILLALSYGYYIGGKNTKKMEEKALLKKLVFNVVLASIFYLCITFIFDKYILEFLINNINSYFWAILLSSFILFFVPVFFASQTIPLLSEILKGKNTGEKIGKLLFFSTIGSFLGSVLTSSVLFPILGVYKSAVLDSLILALIGVILAFYSFKKFKEIYFTGYISCIMLILSISIILTEDFTEKYTIYKTANSYHDIEIFESNGKRIFSLNGGLSSGIDINTKDSFFFYIEEIKKNILQNKSENKKILVIGAAGFTLPAELSKEENISSIDVVDVDSSL
;
A
#
# COMPACT_ATOMS: atom_id res chain seq x y z
N MET A 1 -7.71 30.82 7.03
CA MET A 1 -8.35 29.64 7.65
C MET A 1 -9.19 28.83 6.67
N THR A 2 -10.18 29.42 5.99
CA THR A 2 -11.05 28.68 5.04
C THR A 2 -10.29 27.97 3.91
N LEU A 3 -9.35 28.66 3.25
CA LEU A 3 -8.52 28.06 2.20
C LEU A 3 -7.69 26.87 2.73
N LEU A 4 -7.14 27.01 3.94
CA LEU A 4 -6.38 25.95 4.60
C LEU A 4 -7.26 24.73 4.86
N ILE A 5 -8.49 24.93 5.34
CA ILE A 5 -9.45 23.84 5.56
C ILE A 5 -9.74 23.09 4.25
N TYR A 6 -9.91 23.81 3.13
CA TYR A 6 -10.10 23.17 1.81
C TYR A 6 -8.85 22.43 1.33
N LEU A 7 -7.66 23.00 1.54
CA LEU A 7 -6.40 22.33 1.22
C LEU A 7 -6.21 21.05 2.04
N ILE A 8 -6.54 21.07 3.34
CA ILE A 8 -6.48 19.88 4.20
C ILE A 8 -7.46 18.82 3.71
N SER A 9 -8.69 19.23 3.39
CA SER A 9 -9.71 18.33 2.83
C SER A 9 -9.26 17.68 1.52
N PHE A 10 -8.58 18.45 0.67
CA PHE A 10 -8.01 17.96 -0.58
C PHE A 10 -6.86 16.97 -0.34
N LEU A 11 -5.89 17.33 0.51
CA LEU A 11 -4.73 16.48 0.77
C LEU A 11 -5.11 15.20 1.51
N GLU A 12 -6.06 15.26 2.44
CA GLU A 12 -6.60 14.06 3.10
C GLU A 12 -7.24 13.13 2.08
N GLY A 13 -8.12 13.66 1.21
CA GLY A 13 -8.73 12.89 0.13
C GLY A 13 -7.69 12.25 -0.80
N PHE A 14 -6.63 12.99 -1.15
CA PHE A 14 -5.49 12.50 -1.94
C PHE A 14 -4.82 11.31 -1.26
N THR A 15 -4.39 11.47 0.00
CA THR A 15 -3.67 10.43 0.73
C THR A 15 -4.53 9.19 0.99
N THR A 16 -5.83 9.36 1.24
CA THR A 16 -6.75 8.25 1.52
C THR A 16 -6.97 7.35 0.30
N LEU A 17 -7.05 7.92 -0.91
CA LEU A 17 -7.15 7.10 -2.13
C LEU A 17 -5.78 6.64 -2.64
N SER A 18 -4.74 7.42 -2.41
CA SER A 18 -3.37 6.99 -2.72
C SER A 18 -3.00 5.72 -1.94
N ILE A 19 -3.32 5.65 -0.64
CA ILE A 19 -3.05 4.44 0.15
C ILE A 19 -3.82 3.22 -0.33
N GLU A 20 -5.03 3.40 -0.88
CA GLU A 20 -5.78 2.30 -1.48
C GLU A 20 -5.04 1.70 -2.68
N ILE A 21 -4.54 2.54 -3.58
CA ILE A 21 -3.75 2.11 -4.73
C ILE A 21 -2.43 1.45 -4.29
N ILE A 22 -1.77 2.02 -3.27
CA ILE A 22 -0.56 1.44 -2.69
C ILE A 22 -0.85 0.08 -2.06
N ALA A 23 -1.94 -0.07 -1.30
CA ALA A 23 -2.35 -1.32 -0.67
C ALA A 23 -2.50 -2.44 -1.70
N ILE A 24 -3.23 -2.16 -2.79
CA ILE A 24 -3.42 -3.10 -3.90
C ILE A 24 -2.06 -3.50 -4.50
N ARG A 25 -1.17 -2.53 -4.74
CA ARG A 25 0.15 -2.81 -5.31
C ARG A 25 1.10 -3.54 -4.37
N ARG A 26 1.02 -3.31 -3.07
CA ARG A 26 1.83 -4.03 -2.06
C ARG A 26 1.35 -5.46 -1.86
N PHE A 27 0.06 -5.72 -2.00
CA PHE A 27 -0.49 -7.06 -1.87
C PHE A 27 -0.27 -7.89 -3.14
N THR A 28 -0.34 -7.26 -4.32
CA THR A 28 -0.25 -7.91 -5.64
C THR A 28 0.89 -8.96 -5.76
N PRO A 29 2.13 -8.73 -5.30
CA PRO A 29 3.21 -9.72 -5.44
C PRO A 29 3.01 -11.00 -4.64
N ILE A 30 2.28 -10.95 -3.53
CA ILE A 30 2.10 -12.08 -2.61
C ILE A 30 0.87 -12.88 -3.02
N ILE A 31 -0.20 -12.19 -3.40
CA ILE A 31 -1.51 -12.80 -3.62
C ILE A 31 -1.97 -12.80 -5.09
N GLY A 32 -1.24 -12.14 -5.98
CA GLY A 32 -1.62 -11.89 -7.38
C GLY A 32 -2.67 -10.80 -7.56
N THR A 33 -2.92 -10.41 -8.81
CA THR A 33 -4.01 -9.51 -9.19
C THR A 33 -5.28 -10.30 -9.49
N ASN A 34 -6.34 -10.11 -8.70
CA ASN A 34 -7.67 -10.60 -9.04
C ASN A 34 -8.77 -9.66 -8.50
N SER A 35 -9.97 -9.81 -9.04
CA SER A 35 -11.12 -8.96 -8.66
C SER A 35 -11.53 -9.17 -7.20
N ILE A 36 -11.31 -10.36 -6.63
CA ILE A 36 -11.69 -10.68 -5.25
C ILE A 36 -10.82 -9.90 -4.27
N SER A 37 -9.49 -9.99 -4.40
CA SER A 37 -8.53 -9.29 -3.53
C SER A 37 -8.72 -7.78 -3.58
N THR A 38 -8.85 -7.23 -4.79
CA THR A 38 -9.10 -5.80 -5.01
C THR A 38 -10.41 -5.36 -4.33
N SER A 39 -11.49 -6.14 -4.49
CA SER A 39 -12.78 -5.82 -3.88
C SER A 39 -12.74 -5.88 -2.36
N ILE A 40 -11.95 -6.79 -1.77
CA ILE A 40 -11.78 -6.87 -0.31
C ILE A 40 -11.05 -5.63 0.23
N ILE A 41 -9.94 -5.24 -0.41
CA ILE A 41 -9.15 -4.07 0.01
C ILE A 41 -10.03 -2.81 -0.06
N LEU A 42 -10.69 -2.60 -1.20
CA LEU A 42 -11.63 -1.49 -1.42
C LEU A 42 -12.77 -1.51 -0.39
N GLY A 43 -13.34 -2.69 -0.12
CA GLY A 43 -14.39 -2.87 0.87
C GLY A 43 -13.96 -2.48 2.30
N VAL A 44 -12.75 -2.86 2.71
CA VAL A 44 -12.22 -2.51 4.04
C VAL A 44 -11.96 -1.00 4.16
N ILE A 45 -11.41 -0.37 3.12
CA ILE A 45 -11.13 1.07 3.10
C ILE A 45 -12.45 1.86 3.15
N LEU A 46 -13.45 1.46 2.35
CA LEU A 46 -14.80 2.06 2.40
C LEU A 46 -15.47 1.86 3.77
N LEU A 47 -15.30 0.69 4.39
CA LEU A 47 -15.82 0.43 5.73
C LEU A 47 -15.17 1.35 6.76
N ALA A 48 -13.84 1.52 6.70
CA ALA A 48 -13.09 2.41 7.58
C ALA A 48 -13.51 3.88 7.40
N LEU A 49 -13.67 4.34 6.15
CA LEU A 49 -14.21 5.65 5.80
C LEU A 49 -15.60 5.86 6.42
N SER A 50 -16.51 4.91 6.20
CA SER A 50 -17.89 4.97 6.73
C SER A 50 -17.92 5.10 8.25
N TYR A 51 -17.19 4.23 8.96
CA TYR A 51 -17.11 4.27 10.41
C TYR A 51 -16.43 5.53 10.93
N GLY A 52 -15.38 6.00 10.25
CA GLY A 52 -14.68 7.22 10.64
C GLY A 52 -15.52 8.46 10.41
N TYR A 53 -16.28 8.55 9.32
CA TYR A 53 -17.25 9.64 9.13
C TYR A 53 -18.32 9.65 10.24
N TYR A 54 -18.87 8.48 10.56
CA TYR A 54 -19.90 8.36 11.60
C TYR A 54 -19.37 8.74 13.00
N ILE A 55 -18.23 8.20 13.41
CA ILE A 55 -17.65 8.47 14.74
C ILE A 55 -17.02 9.88 14.80
N GLY A 56 -16.46 10.35 13.70
CA GLY A 56 -15.86 11.68 13.57
C GLY A 56 -16.87 12.78 13.78
N GLY A 57 -18.08 12.63 13.22
CA GLY A 57 -19.19 13.58 13.37
C GLY A 57 -20.01 13.42 14.65
N LYS A 58 -19.78 12.36 15.43
CA LYS A 58 -20.52 12.11 16.67
C LYS A 58 -20.06 13.07 17.77
N ASN A 59 -21.03 13.68 18.46
CA ASN A 59 -20.83 14.59 19.60
C ASN A 59 -20.01 15.87 19.32
N THR A 60 -19.77 16.22 18.06
CA THR A 60 -18.96 17.40 17.69
C THR A 60 -19.66 18.73 17.95
N LYS A 61 -20.99 18.79 17.79
CA LYS A 61 -21.78 20.03 17.97
C LYS A 61 -21.67 20.69 19.35
N LYS A 62 -21.30 19.92 20.37
CA LYS A 62 -21.14 20.40 21.75
C LYS A 62 -19.69 20.73 22.10
N MET A 63 -18.75 20.46 21.19
CA MET A 63 -17.32 20.69 21.41
C MET A 63 -16.94 22.11 21.04
N GLU A 64 -16.09 22.71 21.85
CA GLU A 64 -15.46 23.98 21.50
C GLU A 64 -14.51 23.80 20.29
N GLU A 65 -14.34 24.86 19.49
CA GLU A 65 -13.46 24.86 18.30
C GLU A 65 -12.05 24.33 18.62
N LYS A 66 -11.50 24.68 19.78
CA LYS A 66 -10.18 24.21 20.22
C LYS A 66 -10.13 22.71 20.49
N ALA A 67 -11.21 22.13 21.04
CA ALA A 67 -11.30 20.70 21.29
C ALA A 67 -11.42 19.92 19.97
N LEU A 68 -12.18 20.46 19.01
CA LEU A 68 -12.28 19.90 17.65
C LEU A 68 -10.93 19.89 16.94
N LEU A 69 -10.20 21.01 16.97
CA LEU A 69 -8.86 21.10 16.39
C LEU A 69 -7.87 20.15 17.07
N LYS A 70 -7.93 20.00 18.40
CA LYS A 70 -7.07 19.05 19.13
C LYS A 70 -7.36 17.60 18.73
N LYS A 71 -8.64 17.22 18.61
CA LYS A 71 -9.05 15.90 18.12
C LYS A 71 -8.60 15.67 16.68
N LEU A 72 -8.73 16.69 15.82
CA LEU A 72 -8.29 16.61 14.42
C LEU A 72 -6.78 16.41 14.30
N VAL A 73 -5.98 17.20 15.01
CA VAL A 73 -4.51 17.04 15.05
C VAL A 73 -4.14 15.64 15.53
N PHE A 74 -4.77 15.17 16.62
CA PHE A 74 -4.51 13.84 17.15
C PHE A 74 -4.81 12.75 16.11
N ASN A 75 -5.97 12.82 15.46
CA ASN A 75 -6.38 11.83 14.46
C ASN A 75 -5.44 11.81 13.25
N VAL A 76 -5.09 12.97 12.70
CA VAL A 76 -4.21 13.06 11.53
C VAL A 76 -2.79 12.59 11.84
N VAL A 77 -2.24 12.98 13.00
CA VAL A 77 -0.92 12.51 13.45
C VAL A 77 -0.96 10.99 13.66
N LEU A 78 -2.02 10.47 14.29
CA LEU A 78 -2.15 9.03 14.50
C LEU A 78 -2.26 8.28 13.16
N ALA A 79 -3.06 8.76 12.22
CA ALA A 79 -3.16 8.19 10.88
C ALA A 79 -1.79 8.19 10.17
N SER A 80 -1.02 9.28 10.26
CA SER A 80 0.33 9.34 9.68
C SER A 80 1.28 8.29 10.27
N ILE A 81 1.24 8.08 11.59
CA ILE A 81 2.06 7.07 12.29
C ILE A 81 1.68 5.66 11.82
N PHE A 82 0.38 5.36 11.76
CA PHE A 82 -0.08 4.05 11.33
C PHE A 82 0.26 3.78 9.86
N TYR A 83 0.11 4.77 8.97
CA TYR A 83 0.55 4.66 7.57
C TYR A 83 2.02 4.25 7.51
N LEU A 84 2.93 5.00 8.13
CA LEU A 84 4.36 4.70 8.04
C LEU A 84 4.74 3.40 8.77
N CYS A 85 4.41 3.30 10.05
CA CYS A 85 5.00 2.30 10.95
C CYS A 85 4.31 0.94 10.86
N ILE A 86 3.01 0.91 10.61
CA ILE A 86 2.20 -0.31 10.73
C ILE A 86 1.84 -0.84 9.36
N THR A 87 1.41 0.03 8.45
CA THR A 87 0.97 -0.39 7.14
C THR A 87 2.14 -0.84 6.26
N PHE A 88 3.23 -0.07 6.16
CA PHE A 88 4.27 -0.36 5.14
C PHE A 88 5.48 -1.14 5.64
N ILE A 89 5.72 -1.19 6.95
CA ILE A 89 6.80 -2.01 7.54
C ILE A 89 6.34 -3.47 7.72
N PHE A 90 5.08 -3.67 8.11
CA PHE A 90 4.58 -4.99 8.52
C PHE A 90 3.61 -5.64 7.52
N ASP A 91 3.21 -4.97 6.44
CA ASP A 91 2.27 -5.53 5.46
C ASP A 91 2.68 -6.90 4.95
N LYS A 92 3.92 -7.05 4.49
CA LYS A 92 4.45 -8.31 3.97
C LYS A 92 4.39 -9.41 5.04
N TYR A 93 4.88 -9.12 6.24
CA TYR A 93 4.91 -10.08 7.34
C TYR A 93 3.51 -10.50 7.78
N ILE A 94 2.59 -9.55 7.92
CA ILE A 94 1.21 -9.83 8.33
C ILE A 94 0.48 -10.63 7.25
N LEU A 95 0.61 -10.24 5.98
CA LEU A 95 -0.06 -10.92 4.88
C LEU A 95 0.46 -12.34 4.69
N GLU A 96 1.79 -12.54 4.65
CA GLU A 96 2.40 -13.88 4.54
C GLU A 96 2.02 -14.76 5.73
N PHE A 97 2.06 -14.21 6.95
CA PHE A 97 1.65 -14.95 8.15
C PHE A 97 0.19 -15.40 8.05
N LEU A 98 -0.72 -14.51 7.67
CA LEU A 98 -2.14 -14.84 7.60
C LEU A 98 -2.46 -15.80 6.46
N ILE A 99 -1.80 -15.71 5.30
CA ILE A 99 -1.96 -16.66 4.20
C ILE A 99 -1.49 -18.06 4.62
N ASN A 100 -0.38 -18.16 5.35
CA ASN A 100 0.18 -19.46 5.75
C ASN A 100 -0.61 -20.13 6.89
N ASN A 101 -1.33 -19.34 7.71
CA ASN A 101 -2.06 -19.88 8.86
C ASN A 101 -3.58 -19.99 8.65
N ILE A 102 -4.14 -19.32 7.64
CA ILE A 102 -5.58 -19.34 7.35
C ILE A 102 -5.82 -20.10 6.05
N ASN A 103 -6.52 -21.24 6.12
CA ASN A 103 -6.84 -22.09 4.97
C ASN A 103 -7.73 -21.43 3.90
N SER A 104 -8.23 -20.22 4.15
CA SER A 104 -9.07 -19.46 3.21
C SER A 104 -8.40 -18.14 2.82
N TYR A 105 -8.04 -18.05 1.55
CA TYR A 105 -7.45 -16.86 0.93
C TYR A 105 -8.29 -15.59 1.12
N PHE A 106 -9.62 -15.70 1.03
CA PHE A 106 -10.53 -14.59 1.28
C PHE A 106 -10.36 -14.01 2.68
N TRP A 107 -10.38 -14.87 3.71
CA TRP A 107 -10.27 -14.45 5.11
C TRP A 107 -8.87 -13.93 5.45
N ALA A 108 -7.83 -14.52 4.87
CA ALA A 108 -6.46 -14.04 5.03
C ALA A 108 -6.31 -12.58 4.54
N ILE A 109 -6.81 -12.28 3.34
CA ILE A 109 -6.74 -10.92 2.77
C ILE A 109 -7.63 -9.96 3.53
N LEU A 110 -8.86 -10.36 3.88
CA LEU A 110 -9.78 -9.52 4.62
C LEU A 110 -9.17 -9.11 5.97
N LEU A 111 -8.64 -10.06 6.73
CA LEU A 111 -8.05 -9.79 8.03
C LEU A 111 -6.75 -8.97 7.91
N SER A 112 -5.90 -9.28 6.92
CA SER A 112 -4.69 -8.49 6.64
C SER A 112 -5.05 -7.05 6.33
N SER A 113 -6.00 -6.84 5.40
CA SER A 113 -6.44 -5.52 4.99
C SER A 113 -7.07 -4.76 6.16
N PHE A 114 -7.86 -5.45 6.98
CA PHE A 114 -8.49 -4.86 8.16
C PHE A 114 -7.45 -4.40 9.18
N ILE A 115 -6.46 -5.24 9.51
CA ILE A 115 -5.40 -4.89 10.47
C ILE A 115 -4.55 -3.72 9.95
N LEU A 116 -4.21 -3.72 8.66
CA LEU A 116 -3.25 -2.79 8.08
C LEU A 116 -3.86 -1.43 7.69
N PHE A 117 -5.08 -1.42 7.16
CA PHE A 117 -5.66 -0.21 6.55
C PHE A 117 -6.88 0.34 7.30
N PHE A 118 -7.60 -0.47 8.08
CA PHE A 118 -8.81 0.01 8.74
C PHE A 118 -8.52 1.13 9.72
N VAL A 119 -7.59 0.92 10.65
CA VAL A 119 -7.28 1.89 11.71
C VAL A 119 -6.82 3.25 11.16
N PRO A 120 -5.84 3.33 10.25
CA PRO A 120 -5.39 4.64 9.81
C PRO A 120 -6.41 5.37 8.93
N VAL A 121 -7.10 4.67 8.02
CA VAL A 121 -8.17 5.28 7.21
C VAL A 121 -9.34 5.72 8.09
N PHE A 122 -9.65 4.95 9.13
CA PHE A 122 -10.65 5.33 10.14
C PHE A 122 -10.32 6.64 10.86
N PHE A 123 -9.05 6.89 11.19
CA PHE A 123 -8.64 8.15 11.79
C PHE A 123 -8.57 9.30 10.77
N ALA A 124 -8.06 9.04 9.56
CA ALA A 124 -7.97 10.03 8.47
C ALA A 124 -9.36 10.55 8.08
N SER A 125 -10.33 9.65 7.88
CA SER A 125 -11.70 10.00 7.46
C SER A 125 -12.48 10.85 8.46
N GLN A 126 -12.13 10.84 9.76
CA GLN A 126 -12.73 11.75 10.74
C GLN A 126 -12.45 13.23 10.43
N THR A 127 -11.53 13.53 9.51
CA THR A 127 -11.17 14.89 9.08
C THR A 127 -12.37 15.65 8.54
N ILE A 128 -13.16 15.08 7.63
CA ILE A 128 -14.27 15.78 6.96
C ILE A 128 -15.33 16.27 7.97
N PRO A 129 -15.90 15.40 8.87
CA PRO A 129 -16.86 15.88 9.86
C PRO A 129 -16.29 16.92 10.81
N LEU A 130 -15.04 16.76 11.28
CA LEU A 130 -14.41 17.70 12.20
C LEU A 130 -14.19 19.08 11.53
N LEU A 131 -13.72 19.09 10.29
CA LEU A 131 -13.55 20.32 9.51
C LEU A 131 -14.89 21.01 9.25
N SER A 132 -15.97 20.26 9.06
CA SER A 132 -17.30 20.84 8.81
C SER A 132 -17.83 21.69 9.98
N GLU A 133 -17.46 21.32 11.20
CA GLU A 133 -17.85 22.02 12.43
C GLU A 133 -16.94 23.22 12.71
N ILE A 134 -15.65 23.14 12.33
CA ILE A 134 -14.69 24.25 12.43
C ILE A 134 -14.97 25.33 11.37
N LEU A 135 -15.40 24.93 10.17
CA LEU A 135 -15.63 25.84 9.07
C LEU A 135 -16.76 26.83 9.40
N LYS A 136 -16.52 28.13 9.27
CA LYS A 136 -17.52 29.18 9.53
C LYS A 136 -18.59 29.22 8.43
N GLY A 137 -19.84 29.48 8.81
CA GLY A 137 -20.99 29.58 7.90
C GLY A 137 -22.29 29.11 8.54
N LYS A 138 -23.44 29.56 8.02
CA LYS A 138 -24.77 29.22 8.57
C LYS A 138 -25.34 27.91 8.02
N ASN A 139 -25.03 27.56 6.78
CA ASN A 139 -25.57 26.36 6.12
C ASN A 139 -24.59 25.18 6.23
N THR A 140 -24.92 24.20 7.08
CA THR A 140 -24.11 22.98 7.27
C THR A 140 -24.01 22.14 5.99
N GLY A 141 -25.07 22.07 5.18
CA GLY A 141 -25.06 21.32 3.92
C GLY A 141 -24.05 21.89 2.92
N GLU A 142 -24.00 23.22 2.79
CA GLU A 142 -23.04 23.89 1.91
C GLU A 142 -21.58 23.65 2.34
N LYS A 143 -21.31 23.70 3.65
CA LYS A 143 -19.96 23.43 4.20
C LYS A 143 -19.49 22.02 3.86
N ILE A 144 -20.32 21.03 4.14
CA ILE A 144 -20.02 19.61 3.87
C ILE A 144 -19.86 19.41 2.36
N GLY A 145 -20.74 19.99 1.54
CA GLY A 145 -20.64 19.91 0.09
C GLY A 145 -19.31 20.44 -0.46
N LYS A 146 -18.83 21.59 0.04
CA LYS A 146 -17.52 22.13 -0.36
C LYS A 146 -16.35 21.26 0.11
N LEU A 147 -16.40 20.74 1.34
CA LEU A 147 -15.35 19.84 1.84
C LEU A 147 -15.29 18.56 1.01
N LEU A 148 -16.44 17.93 0.76
CA LEU A 148 -16.52 16.75 -0.10
C LEU A 148 -16.03 17.05 -1.51
N PHE A 149 -16.37 18.20 -2.10
CA PHE A 149 -15.85 18.59 -3.42
C PHE A 149 -14.32 18.59 -3.47
N PHE A 150 -13.65 19.27 -2.53
CA PHE A 150 -12.19 19.31 -2.49
C PHE A 150 -11.58 17.94 -2.17
N SER A 151 -12.20 17.18 -1.26
CA SER A 151 -11.77 15.83 -0.94
C SER A 151 -11.88 14.90 -2.15
N THR A 152 -12.99 14.92 -2.87
CA THR A 152 -13.19 14.09 -4.07
C THR A 152 -12.22 14.43 -5.19
N ILE A 153 -11.92 15.71 -5.43
CA ILE A 153 -10.87 16.10 -6.38
C ILE A 153 -9.51 15.58 -5.91
N GLY A 154 -9.20 15.74 -4.62
CA GLY A 154 -7.99 15.20 -4.02
C GLY A 154 -7.88 13.70 -4.22
N SER A 155 -8.95 12.95 -3.91
CA SER A 155 -9.05 11.51 -4.06
C SER A 155 -8.90 11.03 -5.50
N PHE A 156 -9.51 11.73 -6.46
CA PHE A 156 -9.32 11.46 -7.88
C PHE A 156 -7.85 11.65 -8.29
N LEU A 157 -7.23 12.75 -7.88
CA LEU A 157 -5.83 13.00 -8.19
C LEU A 157 -4.90 12.02 -7.45
N GLY A 158 -5.24 11.63 -6.22
CA GLY A 158 -4.53 10.60 -5.46
C GLY A 158 -4.53 9.28 -6.21
N SER A 159 -5.68 8.77 -6.63
CA SER A 159 -5.73 7.48 -7.33
C SER A 159 -4.99 7.50 -8.68
N VAL A 160 -5.17 8.56 -9.47
CA VAL A 160 -4.56 8.68 -10.81
C VAL A 160 -3.07 8.98 -10.73
N LEU A 161 -2.65 9.98 -9.95
CA LEU A 161 -1.24 10.38 -9.86
C LEU A 161 -0.41 9.35 -9.12
N THR A 162 -0.97 8.66 -8.11
CA THR A 162 -0.19 7.64 -7.38
C THR A 162 0.25 6.52 -8.30
N SER A 163 -0.69 5.97 -9.08
CA SER A 163 -0.40 4.90 -10.04
C SER A 163 0.41 5.37 -11.26
N SER A 164 0.12 6.56 -11.80
CA SER A 164 0.67 7.00 -13.09
C SER A 164 1.95 7.84 -12.97
N VAL A 165 2.22 8.43 -11.81
CA VAL A 165 3.32 9.40 -11.61
C VAL A 165 4.18 9.03 -10.40
N LEU A 166 3.59 8.81 -9.23
CA LEU A 166 4.37 8.55 -8.01
C LEU A 166 5.08 7.19 -8.10
N PHE A 167 4.40 6.13 -8.56
CA PHE A 167 5.05 4.82 -8.72
C PHE A 167 6.23 4.85 -9.69
N PRO A 168 6.12 5.36 -10.93
CA PRO A 168 7.28 5.38 -11.83
C PRO A 168 8.46 6.24 -11.33
N ILE A 169 8.20 7.31 -10.58
CA ILE A 169 9.25 8.25 -10.15
C ILE A 169 9.88 7.85 -8.82
N LEU A 170 9.05 7.44 -7.86
CA LEU A 170 9.45 7.20 -6.48
C LEU A 170 9.46 5.71 -6.11
N GLY A 171 8.73 4.87 -6.85
CA GLY A 171 8.42 3.49 -6.45
C GLY A 171 7.28 3.42 -5.43
N VAL A 172 6.72 2.22 -5.26
CA VAL A 172 5.54 2.02 -4.38
C VAL A 172 5.83 2.38 -2.93
N TYR A 173 6.99 1.99 -2.42
CA TYR A 173 7.38 2.19 -1.02
C TYR A 173 7.54 3.67 -0.65
N LYS A 174 8.28 4.43 -1.47
CA LYS A 174 8.51 5.87 -1.20
C LYS A 174 7.25 6.71 -1.42
N SER A 175 6.33 6.26 -2.27
CA SER A 175 4.99 6.87 -2.41
C SER A 175 4.18 6.75 -1.12
N ALA A 176 4.26 5.60 -0.47
CA ALA A 176 3.69 5.34 0.85
C ALA A 176 4.25 6.26 1.94
N VAL A 177 5.58 6.43 1.94
CA VAL A 177 6.25 7.37 2.84
C VAL A 177 5.79 8.80 2.58
N LEU A 178 5.66 9.22 1.31
CA LEU A 178 5.18 10.54 0.93
C LEU A 178 3.78 10.82 1.50
N ASP A 179 2.84 9.88 1.39
CA ASP A 179 1.50 10.05 1.96
C ASP A 179 1.52 10.25 3.48
N SER A 180 2.36 9.47 4.18
CA SER A 180 2.54 9.63 5.62
C SER A 180 3.11 11.00 5.98
N LEU A 181 4.04 11.53 5.18
CA LEU A 181 4.63 12.86 5.36
C LEU A 181 3.63 13.98 5.09
N ILE A 182 2.77 13.82 4.07
CA ILE A 182 1.69 14.77 3.78
C ILE A 182 0.74 14.86 4.98
N LEU A 183 0.30 13.73 5.54
CA LEU A 183 -0.54 13.72 6.73
C LEU A 183 0.18 14.31 7.95
N ALA A 184 1.45 13.96 8.19
CA ALA A 184 2.22 14.55 9.29
C ALA A 184 2.33 16.08 9.15
N LEU A 185 2.57 16.58 7.94
CA LEU A 185 2.63 18.01 7.64
C LEU A 185 1.29 18.71 7.92
N ILE A 186 0.17 18.11 7.55
CA ILE A 186 -1.17 18.59 7.91
C ILE A 186 -1.31 18.70 9.43
N GLY A 187 -0.89 17.66 10.16
CA GLY A 187 -0.90 17.62 11.62
C GLY A 187 -0.11 18.78 12.24
N VAL A 188 1.10 19.04 11.72
CA VAL A 188 1.96 20.15 12.16
C VAL A 188 1.30 21.51 11.88
N ILE A 189 0.80 21.73 10.65
CA ILE A 189 0.16 23.00 10.27
C ILE A 189 -1.06 23.27 11.17
N LEU A 190 -1.88 22.25 11.43
CA LEU A 190 -3.04 22.34 12.32
C LEU A 190 -2.61 22.60 13.78
N ALA A 191 -1.53 21.97 14.26
CA ALA A 191 -1.02 22.18 15.61
C ALA A 191 -0.55 23.63 15.83
N PHE A 192 0.16 24.21 14.85
CA PHE A 192 0.58 25.62 14.88
C PHE A 192 -0.60 26.58 14.96
N TYR A 193 -1.71 26.27 14.27
CA TYR A 193 -2.90 27.14 14.28
C TYR A 193 -3.76 26.96 15.54
N SER A 194 -3.79 25.75 16.10
CA SER A 194 -4.68 25.37 17.21
C SER A 194 -4.10 25.71 18.60
N PHE A 195 -2.81 25.48 18.81
CA PHE A 195 -2.22 25.53 20.14
C PHE A 195 -1.43 26.83 20.36
N LYS A 196 -1.81 27.61 21.38
CA LYS A 196 -0.99 28.75 21.86
C LYS A 196 0.10 28.33 22.85
N LYS A 197 0.03 27.09 23.38
CA LYS A 197 1.00 26.57 24.33
C LYS A 197 2.08 25.80 23.58
N PHE A 198 3.32 26.29 23.70
CA PHE A 198 4.50 25.73 23.05
C PHE A 198 4.67 24.21 23.25
N LYS A 199 4.31 23.62 24.40
CA LYS A 199 4.49 22.18 24.67
C LYS A 199 3.73 21.25 23.70
N GLU A 200 2.51 21.60 23.28
CA GLU A 200 1.69 20.75 22.41
C GLU A 200 2.17 20.82 20.95
N ILE A 201 2.68 21.98 20.54
CA ILE A 201 3.35 22.18 19.25
C ILE A 201 4.67 21.40 19.20
N TYR A 202 5.48 21.47 20.26
CA TYR A 202 6.74 20.71 20.33
C TYR A 202 6.50 19.20 20.32
N PHE A 203 5.44 18.69 20.97
CA PHE A 203 5.15 17.25 20.95
C PHE A 203 4.75 16.75 19.55
N THR A 204 3.86 17.47 18.87
CA THR A 204 3.42 17.13 17.51
C THR A 204 4.55 17.30 16.49
N GLY A 205 5.33 18.39 16.61
CA GLY A 205 6.55 18.59 15.84
C GLY A 205 7.60 17.51 16.09
N TYR A 206 7.82 17.10 17.35
CA TYR A 206 8.75 16.04 17.71
C TYR A 206 8.33 14.69 17.12
N ILE A 207 7.05 14.31 17.21
CA ILE A 207 6.52 13.11 16.55
C ILE A 207 6.74 13.20 15.04
N SER A 208 6.43 14.34 14.42
CA SER A 208 6.60 14.52 12.97
C SER A 208 8.07 14.47 12.55
N CYS A 209 8.99 14.99 13.37
CA CYS A 209 10.43 14.87 13.17
C CYS A 209 10.92 13.43 13.34
N ILE A 210 10.44 12.69 14.35
CA ILE A 210 10.75 11.26 14.49
C ILE A 210 10.24 10.50 13.27
N MET A 211 9.03 10.80 12.81
CA MET A 211 8.44 10.21 11.62
C MET A 211 9.27 10.50 10.38
N LEU A 212 9.74 11.73 10.21
CA LEU A 212 10.70 12.11 9.16
C LEU A 212 12.01 11.33 9.27
N ILE A 213 12.59 11.22 10.47
CA ILE A 213 13.84 10.49 10.69
C ILE A 213 13.65 9.00 10.42
N LEU A 214 12.55 8.39 10.86
CA LEU A 214 12.21 7.00 10.58
C LEU A 214 12.00 6.80 9.07
N SER A 215 11.23 7.68 8.43
CA SER A 215 11.03 7.68 6.97
C SER A 215 12.34 7.73 6.22
N ILE A 216 13.23 8.66 6.58
CA ILE A 216 14.55 8.83 5.97
C ILE A 216 15.44 7.62 6.27
N SER A 217 15.46 7.12 7.50
CA SER A 217 16.25 5.94 7.88
C SER A 217 15.83 4.73 7.06
N ILE A 218 14.53 4.52 6.90
CA ILE A 218 13.95 3.46 6.10
C ILE A 218 14.36 3.62 4.62
N ILE A 219 14.17 4.82 4.03
CA ILE A 219 14.58 5.12 2.65
C ILE A 219 16.08 4.86 2.45
N LEU A 220 16.92 5.23 3.41
CA LEU A 220 18.37 5.03 3.37
C LEU A 220 18.77 3.57 3.64
N THR A 221 17.97 2.81 4.39
CA THR A 221 18.23 1.38 4.61
C THR A 221 17.82 0.51 3.42
N GLU A 222 16.99 1.01 2.49
CA GLU A 222 16.71 0.31 1.23
C GLU A 222 17.94 0.17 0.32
N ASP A 223 19.07 0.83 0.63
CA ASP A 223 20.36 0.59 -0.05
C ASP A 223 21.09 -0.68 0.46
N PHE A 224 20.54 -1.43 1.44
CA PHE A 224 21.14 -2.72 1.84
C PHE A 224 20.96 -3.83 0.79
N THR A 225 19.99 -3.70 -0.13
CA THR A 225 19.85 -4.65 -1.25
C THR A 225 20.71 -4.30 -2.44
N GLU A 226 21.13 -3.04 -2.64
CA GLU A 226 21.98 -2.66 -3.79
C GLU A 226 23.28 -3.46 -3.88
N LYS A 227 23.83 -3.90 -2.74
CA LYS A 227 25.05 -4.72 -2.72
C LYS A 227 24.87 -6.10 -3.33
N TYR A 228 23.63 -6.55 -3.49
CA TYR A 228 23.25 -7.86 -4.00
C TYR A 228 22.27 -7.79 -5.18
N THR A 229 21.75 -6.61 -5.49
CA THR A 229 20.85 -6.36 -6.61
C THR A 229 21.66 -6.35 -7.90
N ILE A 230 21.40 -7.35 -8.74
CA ILE A 230 21.98 -7.50 -10.07
C ILE A 230 21.30 -6.55 -11.05
N TYR A 231 19.99 -6.39 -10.91
CA TYR A 231 19.18 -5.61 -11.83
C TYR A 231 18.01 -4.99 -11.12
N LYS A 232 17.73 -3.72 -11.40
CA LYS A 232 16.57 -3.00 -10.88
C LYS A 232 16.02 -2.08 -11.96
N THR A 233 14.75 -2.22 -12.27
CA THR A 233 14.04 -1.33 -13.19
C THR A 233 12.60 -1.17 -12.72
N ALA A 234 11.98 -0.05 -13.03
CA ALA A 234 10.57 0.18 -12.79
C ALA A 234 9.89 0.41 -14.13
N ASN A 235 8.87 -0.37 -14.45
CA ASN A 235 8.01 -0.12 -15.61
C ASN A 235 6.61 0.33 -15.14
N SER A 236 5.73 0.66 -16.09
CA SER A 236 4.37 1.13 -15.80
C SER A 236 3.52 0.10 -15.02
N TYR A 237 3.97 -1.15 -14.94
CA TYR A 237 3.25 -2.26 -14.35
C TYR A 237 3.89 -2.78 -13.05
N HIS A 238 5.22 -2.76 -12.92
CA HIS A 238 5.98 -3.40 -11.86
C HIS A 238 7.33 -2.69 -11.57
N ASP A 239 7.69 -2.60 -10.29
CA ASP A 239 9.08 -2.45 -9.86
C ASP A 239 9.75 -3.84 -9.91
N ILE A 240 10.65 -4.05 -10.86
CA ILE A 240 11.37 -5.31 -11.08
C ILE A 240 12.73 -5.22 -10.41
N GLU A 241 13.04 -6.17 -9.54
CA GLU A 241 14.35 -6.28 -8.90
C GLU A 241 14.84 -7.73 -8.95
N ILE A 242 16.09 -7.93 -9.41
CA ILE A 242 16.79 -9.21 -9.35
C ILE A 242 17.92 -9.06 -8.35
N PHE A 243 17.93 -9.86 -7.30
CA PHE A 243 18.98 -9.82 -6.29
C PHE A 243 19.42 -11.22 -5.87
N GLU A 244 20.65 -11.33 -5.37
CA GLU A 244 21.21 -12.59 -4.88
C GLU A 244 21.33 -12.61 -3.36
N SER A 245 20.79 -13.64 -2.72
CA SER A 245 20.91 -13.79 -1.26
C SER A 245 21.04 -15.26 -0.89
N ASN A 246 22.01 -15.58 -0.03
CA ASN A 246 22.23 -16.93 0.49
C ASN A 246 22.33 -18.01 -0.60
N GLY A 247 23.03 -17.75 -1.70
CA GLY A 247 23.19 -18.69 -2.82
C GLY A 247 21.98 -18.82 -3.74
N LYS A 248 20.96 -17.98 -3.57
CA LYS A 248 19.75 -17.94 -4.40
C LYS A 248 19.70 -16.65 -5.19
N ARG A 249 19.25 -16.72 -6.44
CA ARG A 249 18.91 -15.57 -7.27
C ARG A 249 17.41 -15.40 -7.29
N ILE A 250 16.94 -14.25 -6.83
CA ILE A 250 15.52 -13.96 -6.61
C ILE A 250 15.10 -12.87 -7.58
N PHE A 251 14.02 -13.13 -8.30
CA PHE A 251 13.27 -12.18 -9.10
C PHE A 251 12.07 -11.67 -8.28
N SER A 252 12.06 -10.37 -8.03
CA SER A 252 11.10 -9.66 -7.20
C SER A 252 10.31 -8.67 -8.06
N LEU A 253 8.99 -8.63 -7.85
CA LEU A 253 8.09 -7.65 -8.42
C LEU A 253 7.45 -6.84 -7.28
N ASN A 254 7.50 -5.51 -7.35
CA ASN A 254 7.00 -4.58 -6.33
C ASN A 254 7.47 -4.89 -4.90
N GLY A 255 8.70 -5.42 -4.75
CA GLY A 255 9.30 -5.80 -3.47
C GLY A 255 8.84 -7.15 -2.89
N GLY A 256 7.98 -7.90 -3.60
CA GLY A 256 7.61 -9.26 -3.25
C GLY A 256 8.38 -10.29 -4.06
N LEU A 257 8.68 -11.45 -3.45
CA LEU A 257 9.39 -12.54 -4.11
C LEU A 257 8.45 -13.21 -5.12
N SER A 258 8.72 -13.07 -6.42
CA SER A 258 7.83 -13.58 -7.48
C SER A 258 8.38 -14.83 -8.15
N SER A 259 9.70 -14.95 -8.26
CA SER A 259 10.36 -16.12 -8.79
C SER A 259 11.82 -16.19 -8.31
N GLY A 260 12.50 -17.31 -8.54
CA GLY A 260 13.91 -17.44 -8.17
C GLY A 260 14.45 -18.84 -8.38
N ILE A 261 15.78 -18.92 -8.44
CA ILE A 261 16.54 -20.16 -8.62
C ILE A 261 17.65 -20.26 -7.59
N ASP A 262 18.03 -21.49 -7.25
CA ASP A 262 19.33 -21.74 -6.63
C ASP A 262 20.43 -21.48 -7.67
N ILE A 263 21.51 -20.77 -7.28
CA ILE A 263 22.58 -20.39 -8.20
C ILE A 263 23.35 -21.63 -8.68
N ASN A 264 23.46 -22.66 -7.84
CA ASN A 264 24.24 -23.87 -8.13
C ASN A 264 23.40 -24.89 -8.91
N THR A 265 22.22 -25.24 -8.42
CA THR A 265 21.41 -26.30 -9.05
C THR A 265 20.59 -25.79 -10.23
N LYS A 266 20.37 -24.47 -10.32
CA LYS A 266 19.42 -23.84 -11.25
C LYS A 266 17.99 -24.35 -11.08
N ASP A 267 17.67 -24.92 -9.93
CA ASP A 267 16.32 -25.36 -9.61
C ASP A 267 15.53 -24.23 -8.95
N SER A 268 14.22 -24.20 -9.22
CA SER A 268 13.32 -23.31 -8.51
C SER A 268 13.10 -23.81 -7.08
N PHE A 269 13.11 -22.89 -6.11
CA PHE A 269 12.73 -23.16 -4.71
C PHE A 269 11.32 -22.66 -4.36
N PHE A 270 10.54 -22.18 -5.34
CA PHE A 270 9.18 -21.71 -5.12
C PHE A 270 8.17 -22.86 -5.10
N PHE A 271 7.42 -22.97 -4.00
CA PHE A 271 6.44 -24.03 -3.77
C PHE A 271 5.39 -24.16 -4.90
N TYR A 272 4.92 -23.04 -5.45
CA TYR A 272 3.91 -23.09 -6.51
C TYR A 272 4.43 -23.79 -7.79
N ILE A 273 5.73 -23.69 -8.08
CA ILE A 273 6.35 -24.33 -9.25
C ILE A 273 6.40 -25.84 -9.04
N GLU A 274 6.77 -26.29 -7.84
CA GLU A 274 6.77 -27.71 -7.50
C GLU A 274 5.37 -28.32 -7.61
N GLU A 275 4.34 -27.63 -7.10
CA GLU A 275 2.97 -28.13 -7.13
C GLU A 275 2.40 -28.20 -8.56
N ILE A 276 2.67 -27.18 -9.40
CA ILE A 276 2.29 -27.20 -10.81
C ILE A 276 3.02 -28.34 -11.54
N LYS A 277 4.34 -28.46 -11.35
CA LYS A 277 5.16 -29.52 -11.95
C LYS A 277 4.61 -30.90 -11.59
N LYS A 278 4.32 -31.15 -10.31
CA LYS A 278 3.75 -32.40 -9.83
C LYS A 278 2.42 -32.74 -10.52
N ASN A 279 1.52 -31.77 -10.64
CA ASN A 279 0.23 -31.96 -11.31
C ASN A 279 0.38 -32.25 -12.81
N ILE A 280 1.30 -31.57 -13.49
CA ILE A 280 1.59 -31.83 -14.91
C ILE A 280 2.20 -33.23 -15.08
N LEU A 281 3.13 -33.64 -14.21
CA LEU A 281 3.82 -34.93 -14.29
C LEU A 281 2.96 -36.14 -13.90
N GLN A 282 1.93 -35.96 -13.07
CA GLN A 282 0.99 -37.05 -12.76
C GLN A 282 0.25 -37.61 -13.98
N ASN A 283 0.11 -36.81 -15.04
CA ASN A 283 -0.47 -37.27 -16.29
C ASN A 283 0.57 -38.12 -17.07
N LYS A 284 0.29 -39.40 -17.32
CA LYS A 284 1.21 -40.35 -17.98
C LYS A 284 1.34 -40.19 -19.51
N SER A 285 0.78 -39.14 -20.09
CA SER A 285 0.86 -38.91 -21.55
C SER A 285 2.31 -38.64 -21.97
N GLU A 286 2.81 -39.37 -22.95
CA GLU A 286 4.11 -39.12 -23.58
C GLU A 286 4.01 -37.94 -24.59
N ASN A 287 5.14 -37.26 -24.85
CA ASN A 287 5.26 -36.16 -25.81
C ASN A 287 4.35 -34.93 -25.56
N LYS A 288 4.21 -34.48 -24.32
CA LYS A 288 3.38 -33.32 -23.98
C LYS A 288 3.87 -32.04 -24.66
N LYS A 289 2.96 -31.28 -25.25
CA LYS A 289 3.18 -29.90 -25.69
C LYS A 289 2.56 -28.97 -24.67
N ILE A 290 3.34 -28.03 -24.15
CA ILE A 290 2.91 -27.13 -23.07
C ILE A 290 2.94 -25.70 -23.59
N LEU A 291 1.83 -24.98 -23.41
CA LEU A 291 1.78 -23.54 -23.58
C LEU A 291 1.78 -22.88 -22.21
N VAL A 292 2.77 -22.05 -21.93
CA VAL A 292 2.88 -21.24 -20.71
C VAL A 292 2.49 -19.81 -21.07
N ILE A 293 1.44 -19.29 -20.44
CA ILE A 293 0.99 -17.90 -20.60
C ILE A 293 1.44 -17.11 -19.37
N GLY A 294 2.33 -16.15 -19.56
CA GLY A 294 3.07 -15.44 -18.52
C GLY A 294 4.33 -16.19 -18.10
N ALA A 295 5.50 -15.69 -18.50
CA ALA A 295 6.79 -16.31 -18.22
C ALA A 295 7.26 -16.08 -16.79
N ALA A 296 6.81 -14.98 -16.16
CA ALA A 296 7.30 -14.51 -14.87
C ALA A 296 8.84 -14.46 -14.85
N GLY A 297 9.49 -15.32 -14.07
CA GLY A 297 10.96 -15.44 -14.03
C GLY A 297 11.55 -16.55 -14.93
N PHE A 298 10.78 -17.09 -15.87
CA PHE A 298 11.11 -18.24 -16.72
C PHE A 298 11.46 -19.55 -15.98
N THR A 299 11.18 -19.62 -14.68
CA THR A 299 11.55 -20.75 -13.82
C THR A 299 10.69 -21.98 -14.05
N LEU A 300 9.37 -21.83 -14.20
CA LEU A 300 8.47 -22.94 -14.53
C LEU A 300 8.79 -23.60 -15.89
N PRO A 301 8.90 -22.85 -17.00
CA PRO A 301 9.27 -23.46 -18.28
C PRO A 301 10.68 -24.07 -18.24
N ALA A 302 11.63 -23.46 -17.52
CA ALA A 302 12.96 -24.04 -17.33
C ALA A 302 12.92 -25.38 -16.58
N GLU A 303 12.14 -25.49 -15.50
CA GLU A 303 11.92 -26.75 -14.76
C GLU A 303 11.29 -27.84 -15.63
N LEU A 304 10.24 -27.48 -16.38
CA LEU A 304 9.54 -28.41 -17.26
C LEU A 304 10.43 -28.88 -18.42
N SER A 305 11.34 -28.04 -18.91
CA SER A 305 12.26 -28.40 -20.01
C SER A 305 13.24 -29.53 -19.66
N LYS A 306 13.43 -29.81 -18.36
CA LYS A 306 14.31 -30.90 -17.88
C LYS A 306 13.64 -32.28 -17.95
N GLU A 307 12.33 -32.35 -18.20
CA GLU A 307 11.55 -33.59 -18.15
C GLU A 307 11.45 -34.26 -19.52
N GLU A 308 11.78 -35.56 -19.60
CA GLU A 308 11.84 -36.32 -20.87
C GLU A 308 10.47 -36.47 -21.55
N ASN A 309 9.36 -36.33 -20.80
CA ASN A 309 8.00 -36.54 -21.30
C ASN A 309 7.43 -35.31 -22.03
N ILE A 310 8.20 -34.23 -22.17
CA ILE A 310 7.77 -32.95 -22.75
C ILE A 310 8.47 -32.73 -24.09
N SER A 311 7.68 -32.59 -25.15
CA SER A 311 8.18 -32.46 -26.54
C SER A 311 8.41 -31.01 -26.95
N SER A 312 7.58 -30.07 -26.50
CA SER A 312 7.76 -28.65 -26.75
C SER A 312 7.13 -27.79 -25.65
N ILE A 313 7.73 -26.63 -25.40
CA ILE A 313 7.22 -25.61 -24.49
C ILE A 313 7.20 -24.29 -25.23
N ASP A 314 6.01 -23.74 -25.44
CA ASP A 314 5.82 -22.40 -25.97
C ASP A 314 5.52 -21.46 -24.81
N VAL A 315 6.18 -20.30 -24.77
CA VAL A 315 5.98 -19.28 -23.73
C VAL A 315 5.47 -18.00 -24.38
N VAL A 316 4.35 -17.48 -23.87
CA VAL A 316 3.74 -16.24 -24.34
C VAL A 316 3.61 -15.31 -23.15
N ASP A 317 4.36 -14.21 -23.13
CA ASP A 317 4.19 -13.15 -22.14
C ASP A 317 3.38 -11.98 -22.71
N VAL A 318 2.67 -11.29 -21.82
CA VAL A 318 1.84 -10.13 -22.14
C VAL A 318 2.65 -8.83 -22.02
N ASP A 319 3.70 -8.84 -21.20
CA ASP A 319 4.63 -7.71 -21.07
C ASP A 319 5.76 -7.85 -22.09
N SER A 320 5.78 -6.97 -23.10
CA SER A 320 6.84 -6.94 -24.11
C SER A 320 8.20 -6.48 -23.58
N SER A 321 8.26 -5.99 -22.33
CA SER A 321 9.46 -5.51 -21.68
C SER A 321 10.16 -6.55 -20.78
N LEU A 322 9.55 -7.73 -20.62
CA LEU A 322 10.11 -8.89 -19.92
C LEU A 322 10.82 -9.86 -20.89
#